data_AF-F8L4J7-F1
#
_entry.id   AF-F8L4J7-F1
#
_cell.length_a   1.000
_cell.length_b   1.000
_cell.length_c   1.000
_cell.angle_alpha   90.00
_cell.angle_beta   90.00
_cell.angle_gamma   90.00
#
_symmetry.space_group_name_H-M   'P 1'
#
loop_
_entity.id
_entity.type
_entity.pdbx_description
1 polymer ?
#
loop_
_entity_poly.entity_id
_entity_poly.type
_entity_poly.pdbx_seq_one_letter_code
_entity_poly.pdbx_strand_id
1 'polypeptide(L)'
;MLSLALQAAPTAPTLSTLHKLTAQEIAWGHAFEKHILYQGEFPGWIRTRSHLAQHIESILNKPSAIKALKNNRIAYWHYETGTIVIRNPSALDGGTVFQPRRGYEYFLNSIK
;
A
#
# COMPACT_ATOMS: atom_id res chain seq x y z
N MET A 1 16.14 38.40 -30.90
CA MET A 1 15.82 36.95 -30.99
C MET A 1 15.58 36.44 -29.57
N LEU A 2 14.37 36.63 -29.02
CA LEU A 2 14.02 36.12 -27.70
C LEU A 2 13.39 34.75 -27.91
N SER A 3 14.13 33.69 -27.60
CA SER A 3 13.68 32.31 -27.73
C SER A 3 12.70 32.01 -26.59
N LEU A 4 11.44 31.78 -26.93
CA LEU A 4 10.39 31.43 -25.98
C LEU A 4 10.60 29.95 -25.60
N ALA A 5 11.19 29.70 -24.43
CA ALA A 5 11.23 28.36 -23.87
C ALA A 5 9.79 27.93 -23.55
N LEU A 6 9.32 26.90 -24.24
CA LEU A 6 8.04 26.24 -23.98
C LEU A 6 8.13 25.54 -22.61
N GLN A 7 7.64 26.20 -21.56
CA GLN A 7 7.53 25.59 -20.24
C GLN A 7 6.53 24.42 -20.33
N ALA A 8 7.01 23.18 -20.23
CA ALA A 8 6.14 22.03 -20.10
C ALA A 8 5.28 22.17 -18.83
N ALA A 9 3.96 22.10 -18.96
CA ALA A 9 3.04 22.12 -17.84
C ALA A 9 3.31 20.93 -16.89
N PRO A 10 3.12 21.07 -15.57
CA PRO A 10 3.23 19.95 -14.65
C PRO A 10 2.17 18.90 -15.03
N THR A 11 2.61 17.74 -15.51
CA THR A 11 1.73 16.60 -15.80
C THR A 11 1.29 15.98 -14.47
N ALA A 12 -0.01 15.64 -14.37
CA ALA A 12 -0.52 14.94 -13.20
C ALA A 12 0.22 13.60 -13.00
N PRO A 13 0.51 13.20 -11.75
CA PRO A 13 1.18 11.93 -11.50
C PRO A 13 0.34 10.76 -12.01
N THR A 14 0.98 9.78 -12.63
CA THR A 14 0.31 8.55 -13.07
C THR A 14 -0.14 7.73 -11.85
N LEU A 15 -1.11 6.83 -12.06
CA LEU A 15 -1.59 5.94 -11.01
C LEU A 15 -0.45 5.08 -10.42
N SER A 16 0.44 4.58 -11.27
CA SER A 16 1.62 3.82 -10.82
C SER A 16 2.53 4.66 -9.92
N THR A 17 2.75 5.94 -10.25
CA THR A 17 3.54 6.84 -9.38
C THR A 17 2.86 7.01 -8.02
N LEU A 18 1.53 7.16 -7.98
CA LEU A 18 0.79 7.27 -6.71
C LEU A 18 0.87 5.98 -5.87
N HIS A 19 0.83 4.81 -6.50
CA HIS A 19 1.00 3.53 -5.81
C HIS A 19 2.39 3.38 -5.21
N LYS A 20 3.44 3.79 -5.94
CA LYS A 20 4.81 3.78 -5.43
C LYS A 20 4.97 4.69 -4.20
N LEU A 21 4.42 5.90 -4.26
CA LEU A 21 4.43 6.84 -3.12
C LEU A 21 3.65 6.27 -1.93
N THR A 22 2.46 5.72 -2.16
CA THR A 22 1.65 5.02 -1.16
C THR A 22 2.43 3.92 -0.46
N ALA A 23 3.12 3.09 -1.25
CA ALA A 23 3.87 1.96 -0.74
C ALA A 23 5.03 2.41 0.13
N GLN A 24 5.70 3.50 -0.23
CA GLN A 24 6.75 4.11 0.58
C GLN A 24 6.20 4.70 1.89
N GLU A 25 5.10 5.44 1.83
CA GLU A 25 4.46 6.00 3.03
C GLU A 25 4.15 4.91 4.05
N ILE A 26 3.49 3.83 3.62
CA ILE A 26 3.08 2.72 4.51
C ILE A 26 4.31 1.96 5.03
N ALA A 27 5.28 1.66 4.16
CA ALA A 27 6.45 0.85 4.55
C ALA A 27 7.44 1.60 5.46
N TRP A 28 7.50 2.92 5.38
CA TRP A 28 8.28 3.74 6.30
C TRP A 28 7.49 4.23 7.52
N GLY A 29 6.17 4.04 7.54
CA GLY A 29 5.31 4.29 8.68
C GLY A 29 5.30 3.16 9.72
N HIS A 30 4.24 3.13 10.52
CA HIS A 30 4.12 2.20 11.65
C HIS A 30 4.00 0.73 11.22
N ALA A 31 3.63 0.47 9.97
CA ALA A 31 3.32 -0.88 9.51
C ALA A 31 4.54 -1.80 9.56
N PHE A 32 5.73 -1.32 9.21
CA PHE A 32 6.95 -2.14 9.24
C PHE A 32 7.28 -2.62 10.65
N GLU A 33 7.32 -1.70 11.60
CA GLU A 33 7.68 -2.04 12.98
C GLU A 33 6.64 -2.97 13.61
N LYS A 34 5.36 -2.62 13.47
CA LYS A 34 4.27 -3.40 14.05
C LYS A 34 4.14 -4.79 13.45
N HIS A 35 3.95 -4.88 12.13
CA HIS A 35 3.51 -6.11 11.49
C HIS A 35 4.68 -7.04 11.13
N ILE A 36 5.87 -6.49 10.89
CA ILE A 36 7.06 -7.29 10.52
C ILE A 36 7.90 -7.55 11.76
N LEU A 37 8.32 -6.52 12.50
CA LEU A 37 9.28 -6.71 13.60
C LEU A 37 8.62 -7.26 14.87
N TYR A 38 7.48 -6.69 15.29
CA TYR A 38 6.86 -7.06 16.57
C TYR A 38 5.89 -8.24 16.45
N GLN A 39 5.02 -8.24 15.44
CA GLN A 39 4.00 -9.28 15.29
C GLN A 39 4.47 -10.47 14.45
N GLY A 40 5.54 -10.30 13.66
CA GLY A 40 6.09 -11.38 12.84
C GLY A 40 5.09 -11.96 11.85
N GLU A 41 4.17 -11.14 11.35
CA GLU A 41 3.06 -11.61 10.50
C GLU A 41 3.55 -11.99 9.11
N PHE A 42 4.66 -11.39 8.66
CA PHE A 42 5.24 -11.73 7.37
C PHE A 42 6.27 -12.86 7.50
N PRO A 43 6.21 -13.86 6.61
CA PRO A 43 7.32 -14.80 6.42
C PRO A 43 8.62 -14.07 6.04
N GLY A 44 9.76 -14.72 6.31
CA GLY A 44 11.08 -14.12 6.29
C GLY A 44 11.63 -13.63 4.94
N TRP A 45 10.81 -13.43 3.90
CA TRP A 45 11.21 -12.77 2.65
C TRP A 45 11.02 -11.24 2.69
N ILE A 46 10.12 -10.73 3.53
CA ILE A 46 10.09 -9.30 3.90
C ILE A 46 11.02 -9.08 5.09
N ARG A 47 12.18 -8.45 4.84
CA ARG A 47 13.18 -8.15 5.88
C ARG A 47 13.51 -6.66 6.01
N THR A 48 13.11 -5.86 5.04
CA THR A 48 13.46 -4.44 4.95
C THR A 48 12.23 -3.63 4.55
N ARG A 49 12.23 -2.34 4.91
CA ARG A 49 11.19 -1.38 4.48
C ARG A 49 11.09 -1.34 2.95
N SER A 50 12.21 -1.43 2.24
CA SER A 50 12.24 -1.50 0.78
C SER A 50 11.56 -2.74 0.22
N HIS A 51 11.78 -3.93 0.80
CA HIS A 51 11.04 -5.14 0.39
C HIS A 51 9.54 -4.98 0.65
N LEU A 52 9.17 -4.41 1.80
CA LEU A 52 7.76 -4.18 2.13
C LEU A 52 7.12 -3.21 1.14
N ALA A 53 7.80 -2.12 0.79
CA ALA A 53 7.31 -1.16 -0.20
C ALA A 53 7.13 -1.79 -1.58
N GLN A 54 8.12 -2.54 -2.07
CA GLN A 54 8.01 -3.26 -3.35
C GLN A 54 6.80 -4.21 -3.36
N HIS A 55 6.58 -4.93 -2.26
CA HIS A 55 5.43 -5.81 -2.11
C HIS A 55 4.11 -5.05 -2.13
N ILE A 56 3.97 -3.99 -1.33
CA ILE A 56 2.76 -3.14 -1.32
C ILE A 56 2.48 -2.58 -2.72
N GLU A 57 3.50 -2.01 -3.38
CA GLU A 57 3.37 -1.45 -4.72
C GLU A 57 2.84 -2.49 -5.71
N SER A 58 3.37 -3.72 -5.67
CA SER A 58 2.91 -4.81 -6.53
C SER A 58 1.43 -5.15 -6.31
N ILE A 59 0.98 -5.16 -5.05
CA ILE A 59 -0.42 -5.42 -4.68
C ILE A 59 -1.34 -4.30 -5.16
N LEU A 60 -0.93 -3.04 -5.01
CA LEU A 60 -1.73 -1.90 -5.46
C LEU A 60 -1.86 -1.88 -6.99
N ASN A 61 -0.80 -2.25 -7.71
CA ASN A 61 -0.80 -2.34 -9.17
C ASN A 61 -1.63 -3.52 -9.70
N LYS A 62 -1.66 -4.65 -8.99
CA LYS A 62 -2.38 -5.85 -9.41
C LYS A 62 -3.03 -6.58 -8.21
N PRO A 63 -4.07 -5.99 -7.60
CA PRO A 63 -4.73 -6.62 -6.47
C PRO A 63 -5.56 -7.82 -6.93
N SER A 64 -5.68 -8.82 -6.07
CA SER A 64 -6.58 -9.94 -6.33
C SER A 64 -8.03 -9.62 -6.03
N ALA A 65 -8.28 -8.74 -5.05
CA ALA A 65 -9.59 -8.18 -4.78
C ALA A 65 -9.47 -6.78 -4.18
N ILE A 66 -10.50 -5.96 -4.36
CA ILE A 66 -10.57 -4.60 -3.83
C ILE A 66 -11.89 -4.44 -3.09
N LYS A 67 -11.87 -3.74 -1.94
CA LYS A 67 -13.06 -3.43 -1.16
C LYS A 67 -13.01 -1.99 -0.68
N ALA A 68 -14.03 -1.21 -1.04
CA ALA A 68 -14.24 0.11 -0.45
C ALA A 68 -14.70 -0.04 1.01
N LEU A 69 -14.13 0.78 1.88
CA LEU A 69 -14.44 0.82 3.31
C LEU A 69 -14.97 2.20 3.68
N LYS A 70 -15.49 2.33 4.90
CA LYS A 70 -15.88 3.62 5.47
C LYS A 70 -14.71 4.60 5.51
N ASN A 71 -15.05 5.89 5.51
CA ASN A 71 -14.13 7.03 5.63
C ASN A 71 -13.09 7.10 4.50
N ASN A 72 -13.52 6.84 3.25
CA ASN A 72 -12.67 6.92 2.06
C ASN A 72 -11.42 6.02 2.10
N ARG A 73 -11.54 4.88 2.77
CA ARG A 73 -10.48 3.88 2.83
C ARG A 73 -10.74 2.80 1.79
N ILE A 74 -9.66 2.21 1.28
CA ILE A 74 -9.74 1.13 0.29
C ILE A 74 -8.83 0.01 0.75
N ALA A 75 -9.37 -1.20 0.83
CA ALA A 75 -8.60 -2.41 1.08
C ALA A 75 -8.30 -3.14 -0.23
N TYR A 76 -7.05 -3.56 -0.37
CA TYR A 76 -6.53 -4.35 -1.48
C TYR A 76 -6.06 -5.69 -0.91
N TRP A 77 -6.57 -6.78 -1.47
CA TRP A 77 -6.22 -8.13 -1.06
C TRP A 77 -5.32 -8.79 -2.09
N HIS A 78 -4.34 -9.55 -1.62
CA HIS A 78 -3.49 -10.40 -2.44
C HIS A 78 -3.60 -11.85 -2.00
N TYR A 79 -4.15 -12.73 -2.85
CA TYR A 79 -4.41 -14.12 -2.50
C TYR A 79 -3.12 -14.90 -2.21
N GLU A 80 -2.11 -14.77 -3.07
CA GLU A 80 -0.90 -15.63 -3.01
C GLU A 80 -0.13 -15.45 -1.71
N THR A 81 -0.09 -14.23 -1.19
CA THR A 81 0.63 -13.91 0.05
C THR A 81 -0.29 -13.73 1.25
N GLY A 82 -1.61 -13.84 1.10
CA GLY A 82 -2.57 -13.54 2.17
C GLY A 82 -2.41 -12.13 2.76
N THR A 83 -1.97 -11.17 1.95
CA THR A 83 -1.67 -9.81 2.41
C THR A 83 -2.84 -8.89 2.14
N ILE A 84 -3.18 -8.06 3.14
CA ILE A 84 -4.09 -6.93 2.97
C ILE A 84 -3.30 -5.63 3.05
N VAL A 85 -3.51 -4.73 2.10
CA VAL A 85 -3.10 -3.33 2.14
C VAL A 85 -4.35 -2.49 2.33
N ILE A 86 -4.38 -1.61 3.34
CA ILE A 86 -5.48 -0.66 3.54
C ILE A 86 -4.94 0.74 3.30
N ARG A 87 -5.35 1.38 2.20
CA ARG A 87 -5.10 2.81 1.95
C ARG A 87 -6.02 3.62 2.85
N ASN A 88 -5.45 4.54 3.62
CA ASN A 88 -6.16 5.51 4.44
C ASN A 88 -5.55 6.90 4.22
N PRO A 89 -6.09 7.71 3.30
CA PRO A 89 -5.53 9.03 2.98
C PRO A 89 -5.51 10.01 4.17
N SER A 90 -6.32 9.76 5.20
CA SER A 90 -6.35 10.59 6.42
C SER A 90 -5.30 10.17 7.47
N ALA A 91 -4.61 9.05 7.28
CA ALA A 91 -3.50 8.63 8.14
C ALA A 91 -2.20 9.30 7.71
N LEU A 92 -1.35 9.64 8.69
CA LEU A 92 -0.05 10.29 8.45
C LEU A 92 0.86 9.44 7.55
N ASP A 93 0.78 8.13 7.65
CA ASP A 93 1.56 7.15 6.87
C ASP A 93 0.73 6.47 5.77
N GLY A 94 -0.39 7.07 5.38
CA GLY A 94 -1.15 6.69 4.20
C GLY A 94 -1.89 5.35 4.28
N GLY A 95 -1.78 4.61 5.38
CA GLY A 95 -2.44 3.32 5.52
C GLY A 95 -1.75 2.30 6.43
N THR A 96 -2.01 1.03 6.16
CA THR A 96 -1.36 -0.10 6.82
C THR A 96 -1.29 -1.31 5.90
N VAL A 97 -0.44 -2.28 6.23
CA VAL A 97 -0.33 -3.56 5.54
C VAL A 97 -0.04 -4.67 6.54
N PHE A 98 -0.70 -5.81 6.38
CA PHE A 98 -0.49 -6.97 7.26
C PHE A 98 -0.96 -8.29 6.64
N GLN A 99 -0.63 -9.41 7.30
CA GLN A 99 -1.15 -10.75 6.98
C GLN A 99 -2.08 -11.22 8.11
N PRO A 100 -3.42 -11.07 7.97
CA PRO A 100 -4.33 -11.47 9.02
C PRO A 100 -4.34 -13.00 9.20
N ARG A 101 -4.38 -13.46 10.46
CA ARG A 101 -4.45 -14.91 10.78
C ARG A 101 -5.64 -15.62 10.14
N ARG A 102 -6.77 -14.93 9.98
CA ARG A 102 -7.99 -15.47 9.33
C ARG A 102 -7.95 -15.36 7.79
N GLY A 103 -6.84 -14.90 7.21
CA GLY A 103 -6.65 -14.80 5.77
C GLY A 103 -7.77 -14.03 5.08
N TYR A 104 -8.25 -14.57 3.96
CA TYR A 104 -9.28 -13.92 3.14
C TYR A 104 -10.61 -13.72 3.87
N GLU A 105 -10.92 -14.55 4.87
CA GLU A 105 -12.13 -14.39 5.69
C GLU A 105 -12.12 -13.04 6.44
N TYR A 106 -10.95 -12.59 6.89
CA TYR A 106 -10.79 -11.27 7.51
C TYR A 106 -11.19 -10.14 6.53
N PHE A 107 -10.74 -10.25 5.28
CA PHE A 107 -11.07 -9.29 4.22
C PHE A 107 -12.56 -9.26 3.89
N LEU A 108 -13.21 -10.42 3.84
CA LEU A 108 -14.65 -10.50 3.57
C LEU A 108 -15.48 -9.93 4.73
N ASN A 109 -15.19 -10.35 5.97
CA ASN A 109 -16.15 -10.25 7.07
C ASN A 109 -15.74 -9.30 8.20
N SER A 110 -14.46 -9.00 8.37
CA SER A 110 -13.95 -8.25 9.54
C SER A 110 -13.65 -6.78 9.26
N ILE A 111 -13.35 -6.40 8.02
CA ILE A 111 -13.08 -5.01 7.64
C ILE A 111 -14.35 -4.28 7.17
N LYS A 112 -14.53 -3.05 7.66
CA LYS A 112 -15.67 -2.15 7.39
C LYS A 112 -15.22 -0.74 7.07
#